data_AF-A0A512T1Z3-F1
#
_entry.id   AF-A0A512T1Z3-F1
#
_cell.length_a   1.000
_cell.length_b   1.000
_cell.length_c   1.000
_cell.angle_alpha   90.00
_cell.angle_beta   90.00
_cell.angle_gamma   90.00
#
_symmetry.space_group_name_H-M   'P 1'
#
loop_
_entity.id
_entity.type
_entity.pdbx_description
1 polymer ?
#
loop_
_entity_poly.entity_id
_entity_poly.type
_entity_poly.pdbx_seq_one_letter_code
_entity_poly.pdbx_strand_id
1 'polypeptide(L)'
;MNEMNEEGTTAAASGSHVESHAECSEVLHRIYEYLDGEMQPADVARVAQHLEACGPCLSEHDLDRAVKAAVRRSSSHEQPCPDSLRVQIVQRISMVRLELDG
;
A
#
# COMPACT_ATOMS: atom_id res chain seq x y z
N MET A 1 -39.93 38.99 20.97
CA MET A 1 -38.46 39.03 20.88
C MET A 1 -37.93 38.22 22.04
N ASN A 2 -37.61 36.95 21.80
CA ASN A 2 -37.26 36.00 22.85
C ASN A 2 -35.77 36.08 23.17
N GLU A 3 -35.49 36.54 24.39
CA GLU A 3 -34.51 36.04 25.37
C GLU A 3 -33.21 35.41 24.85
N MET A 4 -32.11 36.12 25.13
CA MET A 4 -30.73 35.66 25.05
C MET A 4 -30.45 34.71 26.21
N ASN A 5 -30.07 33.46 25.92
CA ASN A 5 -29.56 32.47 26.89
C ASN A 5 -28.14 32.08 26.48
N GLU A 6 -27.14 32.55 27.22
CA GLU A 6 -26.34 31.80 28.20
C GLU A 6 -25.21 30.95 27.58
N GLU A 7 -23.99 31.34 27.94
CA GLU A 7 -22.74 30.63 27.71
C GLU A 7 -22.73 29.30 28.49
N GLY A 8 -22.22 28.24 27.87
CA GLY A 8 -22.17 26.93 28.51
C GLY A 8 -21.26 25.96 27.78
N THR A 9 -19.95 26.06 28.07
CA THR A 9 -18.97 25.04 27.72
C THR A 9 -19.40 23.68 28.28
N THR A 10 -19.48 22.65 27.44
CA THR A 10 -19.28 21.27 27.88
C THR A 10 -18.53 20.50 26.80
N ALA A 11 -17.23 20.33 27.03
CA ALA A 11 -16.45 19.27 26.43
C ALA A 11 -16.94 17.92 26.98
N ALA A 12 -17.26 16.96 26.11
CA ALA A 12 -17.07 15.52 26.36
C ALA A 12 -17.34 14.66 25.11
N ALA A 13 -16.26 14.05 24.61
CA ALA A 13 -16.20 12.73 24.00
C ALA A 13 -16.95 12.46 22.67
N SER A 14 -16.25 12.71 21.55
CA SER A 14 -16.39 11.91 20.31
C SER A 14 -15.11 12.02 19.48
N GLY A 15 -13.96 11.70 20.09
CA GLY A 15 -12.63 11.75 19.48
C GLY A 15 -12.11 10.40 18.99
N SER A 16 -12.98 9.48 18.55
CA SER A 16 -12.52 8.14 18.09
C SER A 16 -12.93 7.76 16.67
N HIS A 17 -13.72 8.58 15.96
CA HIS A 17 -14.20 8.19 14.62
C HIS A 17 -13.54 8.96 13.46
N VAL A 18 -13.10 10.20 13.67
CA VAL A 18 -12.53 11.03 12.61
C VAL A 18 -11.06 10.69 12.31
N GLU A 19 -10.26 10.40 13.33
CA GLU A 19 -8.85 10.01 13.16
C GLU A 19 -8.72 8.68 12.40
N SER A 20 -9.54 7.68 12.76
CA SER A 20 -9.58 6.39 12.06
C SER A 20 -9.88 6.54 10.57
N HIS A 21 -10.77 7.47 10.17
CA HIS A 21 -11.10 7.68 8.77
C HIS A 21 -9.93 8.27 7.96
N ALA A 22 -9.17 9.20 8.55
CA ALA A 22 -7.98 9.76 7.90
C ALA A 22 -6.88 8.70 7.75
N GLU A 23 -6.66 7.88 8.78
CA GLU A 23 -5.71 6.77 8.75
C GLU A 23 -6.11 5.69 7.73
N CYS A 24 -7.41 5.34 7.66
CA CYS A 24 -7.93 4.43 6.64
C CYS A 24 -7.66 4.95 5.22
N SER A 25 -7.93 6.24 4.98
CA SER A 25 -7.70 6.86 3.68
C SER A 25 -6.22 6.84 3.29
N GLU A 26 -5.32 7.08 4.24
CA GLU A 26 -3.87 7.04 3.99
C GLU A 26 -3.40 5.61 3.67
N VAL A 27 -3.84 4.62 4.44
CA VAL A 27 -3.52 3.21 4.22
C VAL A 27 -4.02 2.74 2.86
N LEU A 28 -5.26 3.06 2.50
CA LEU A 28 -5.83 2.70 1.21
C LEU A 28 -5.14 3.42 0.04
N HIS A 29 -4.70 4.68 0.22
CA HIS A 29 -3.96 5.39 -0.82
C HIS A 29 -2.60 4.72 -1.13
N ARG A 30 -1.97 4.08 -0.14
CA ARG A 30 -0.67 3.40 -0.30
C ARG A 30 -0.78 1.88 -0.39
N ILE A 31 -1.99 1.34 -0.55
CA ILE A 31 -2.21 -0.11 -0.53
C ILE A 31 -1.50 -0.84 -1.66
N TYR A 32 -1.33 -0.18 -2.81
CA TYR A 32 -0.60 -0.77 -3.94
C TYR A 32 0.89 -0.90 -3.67
N GLU A 33 1.51 0.11 -3.05
CA GLU A 33 2.92 0.07 -2.64
C GLU A 33 3.14 -1.05 -1.61
N TYR A 34 2.21 -1.21 -0.66
CA TYR A 34 2.21 -2.31 0.29
C TYR A 34 2.14 -3.67 -0.41
N LEU A 35 1.21 -3.83 -1.36
CA LEU A 35 1.00 -5.06 -2.13
C LEU A 35 2.18 -5.40 -3.06
N ASP A 36 2.94 -4.41 -3.55
CA ASP A 36 4.13 -4.62 -4.39
C ASP A 36 5.43 -4.72 -3.58
N GLY A 37 5.40 -4.43 -2.28
CA GLY A 37 6.56 -4.47 -1.39
C GLY A 37 7.51 -3.28 -1.56
N GLU A 38 6.99 -2.14 -2.00
CA GLU A 38 7.76 -0.93 -2.32
C GLU A 38 7.86 0.05 -1.12
N MET A 39 7.45 -0.39 0.07
CA MET A 39 7.43 0.42 1.28
C MET A 39 8.64 0.14 2.20
N GLN A 40 8.99 1.12 3.04
CA GLN A 40 9.98 0.91 4.08
C GLN A 40 9.47 -0.04 5.18
N PRO A 41 10.35 -0.78 5.88
CA PRO A 41 9.92 -1.76 6.89
C PRO A 41 9.02 -1.18 7.99
N ALA A 42 9.27 0.07 8.40
CA ALA A 42 8.45 0.77 9.39
C ALA A 42 7.03 1.04 8.87
N ASP A 43 6.89 1.42 7.60
CA ASP A 43 5.59 1.68 6.97
C ASP A 43 4.80 0.38 6.75
N VAL A 44 5.49 -0.70 6.38
CA VAL A 44 4.88 -2.05 6.27
C VAL A 44 4.27 -2.47 7.60
N ALA A 45 4.98 -2.30 8.71
CA ALA A 45 4.48 -2.65 10.04
C ALA A 45 3.25 -1.82 10.42
N ARG A 46 3.25 -0.52 10.11
CA ARG A 46 2.11 0.37 10.39
C ARG A 46 0.87 -0.01 9.59
N VAL A 47 1.01 -0.26 8.29
CA VAL A 47 -0.10 -0.71 7.43
C VAL A 47 -0.62 -2.06 7.89
N ALA A 48 0.26 -3.02 8.21
CA ALA A 48 -0.13 -4.34 8.71
C ALA A 48 -0.94 -4.24 10.00
N GLN A 49 -0.48 -3.45 10.98
CA GLN A 49 -1.21 -3.22 12.24
C GLN A 49 -2.59 -2.62 11.99
N HIS A 50 -2.70 -1.66 11.05
CA HIS A 50 -3.99 -1.08 10.71
C HIS A 50 -4.93 -2.10 10.07
N LEU A 51 -4.46 -2.92 9.12
CA LEU A 51 -5.27 -3.96 8.48
C LEU A 51 -5.75 -5.02 9.49
N GLU A 52 -4.95 -5.34 10.51
CA GLU A 52 -5.35 -6.24 11.60
C GLU A 52 -6.43 -5.63 12.50
N ALA A 53 -6.39 -4.32 12.73
CA ALA A 53 -7.35 -3.61 13.59
C ALA A 53 -8.61 -3.12 12.85
N CYS A 54 -8.56 -2.97 11.52
CA CYS A 54 -9.58 -2.34 10.70
C CYS A 54 -10.16 -3.31 9.64
N GLY A 55 -11.26 -3.96 9.99
CA GLY A 55 -11.99 -4.87 9.09
C GLY A 55 -12.40 -4.26 7.74
N PRO A 56 -12.87 -2.99 7.67
CA PRO A 56 -13.16 -2.33 6.39
C PRO A 56 -11.94 -2.24 5.47
N CYS A 57 -10.78 -1.80 5.99
CA CYS A 57 -9.55 -1.72 5.19
C CYS A 57 -9.04 -3.10 4.77
N LEU A 58 -9.22 -4.13 5.61
CA LEU A 58 -8.89 -5.51 5.24
C LEU A 58 -9.73 -6.00 4.05
N SER A 59 -11.03 -5.67 4.02
CA SER A 59 -11.91 -6.01 2.90
C SER A 59 -11.48 -5.34 1.59
N GLU A 60 -11.13 -4.05 1.64
CA GLU A 60 -10.62 -3.33 0.46
C GLU A 60 -9.27 -3.88 0.00
N HIS A 61 -8.36 -4.17 0.93
CA HIS A 61 -7.08 -4.83 0.63
C HIS A 61 -7.27 -6.17 -0.10
N ASP A 62 -8.20 -7.01 0.36
CA ASP A 62 -8.47 -8.30 -0.27
C ASP A 62 -9.06 -8.14 -1.69
N LEU A 63 -9.88 -7.11 -1.91
CA LEU A 63 -10.36 -6.73 -3.25
C LEU A 63 -9.19 -6.32 -4.15
N ASP A 64 -8.34 -5.39 -3.70
CA ASP A 64 -7.17 -4.93 -4.47
C ASP A 64 -6.20 -6.07 -4.79
N ARG A 65 -6.01 -6.99 -3.83
CA ARG A 65 -5.22 -8.21 -4.05
C ARG A 65 -5.86 -9.10 -5.11
N ALA A 66 -7.17 -9.28 -5.09
CA ALA A 66 -7.89 -10.05 -6.10
C ALA A 66 -7.80 -9.40 -7.49
N VAL A 67 -7.90 -8.07 -7.57
CA VAL A 67 -7.71 -7.28 -8.80
C VAL A 67 -6.29 -7.47 -9.33
N LYS A 68 -5.25 -7.27 -8.51
CA LYS A 68 -3.86 -7.52 -8.90
C LYS A 68 -3.65 -8.95 -9.39
N ALA A 69 -4.23 -9.94 -8.70
CA ALA A 69 -4.15 -11.33 -9.13
C ALA A 69 -4.86 -11.57 -10.46
N ALA A 70 -6.01 -10.93 -10.70
CA ALA A 70 -6.72 -10.99 -11.98
C ALA A 70 -5.89 -10.37 -13.11
N VAL A 71 -5.32 -9.18 -12.90
CA VAL A 71 -4.43 -8.52 -13.86
C VAL A 71 -3.22 -9.39 -14.19
N ARG A 72 -2.58 -9.99 -13.17
CA ARG A 72 -1.45 -10.91 -13.37
C ARG A 72 -1.83 -12.17 -14.15
N ARG A 73 -3.04 -12.71 -13.93
CA ARG A 73 -3.56 -13.84 -14.73
C ARG A 73 -3.88 -13.43 -16.16
N SER A 74 -4.45 -12.26 -16.39
CA SER A 74 -4.74 -11.76 -17.73
C SER A 74 -3.49 -11.30 -18.48
N SER A 75 -2.44 -10.88 -17.77
CA SER A 75 -1.13 -10.61 -18.36
C SER A 75 -0.36 -11.88 -18.74
N SER A 76 -1.05 -13.03 -18.81
CA SER A 76 -0.43 -14.30 -19.17
C SER A 76 0.08 -14.28 -20.61
N HIS A 77 1.41 -14.23 -20.73
CA HIS A 77 2.15 -15.37 -21.27
C HIS A 77 1.84 -15.83 -22.71
N GLU A 78 1.52 -14.96 -23.67
CA GLU A 78 1.65 -15.38 -25.08
C GLU A 78 3.11 -15.61 -25.49
N GLN A 79 4.07 -14.99 -24.80
CA GLN A 79 5.49 -15.19 -25.05
C GLN A 79 6.28 -15.28 -23.73
N PRO A 80 6.88 -16.43 -23.39
CA PRO A 80 7.89 -16.47 -22.34
C PRO A 80 9.04 -15.51 -22.69
N CYS A 81 9.64 -14.87 -21.68
CA CYS A 81 10.83 -14.05 -21.86
C CYS A 81 11.91 -14.89 -22.57
N PRO A 82 12.43 -14.46 -23.74
CA PRO A 82 13.42 -15.24 -24.48
C PRO A 82 14.66 -15.48 -23.64
N ASP A 83 15.16 -16.72 -23.64
CA ASP A 83 16.39 -17.07 -22.92
C ASP A 83 17.60 -16.25 -23.39
N SER A 84 17.60 -15.81 -24.65
CA SER A 84 18.59 -14.88 -25.19
C SER A 84 18.65 -13.56 -24.43
N LEU A 85 17.52 -13.02 -23.97
CA LEU A 85 17.49 -11.79 -23.18
C LEU A 85 18.13 -12.00 -21.81
N ARG A 86 17.84 -13.13 -21.16
CA ARG A 86 18.46 -13.51 -19.88
C ARG A 86 19.98 -13.61 -20.01
N VAL A 87 20.46 -14.28 -21.06
CA VAL A 87 21.90 -14.42 -21.33
C VAL A 87 22.54 -13.04 -21.52
N GLN A 88 21.94 -12.17 -22.33
CA GLN A 88 22.44 -10.80 -22.55
C GLN A 88 22.51 -9.99 -21.26
N ILE A 89 21.48 -10.04 -20.41
CA ILE A 89 21.45 -9.34 -19.12
C ILE A 89 22.59 -9.83 -18.22
N VAL A 90 22.73 -11.15 -18.07
CA VAL A 90 23.78 -11.74 -17.22
C VAL A 90 25.18 -11.39 -17.73
N GLN A 91 25.40 -11.44 -19.05
CA GLN A 91 26.67 -11.03 -19.66
C GLN A 91 26.99 -9.57 -19.37
N ARG A 92 26.02 -8.66 -19.55
CA ARG A 92 26.23 -7.23 -19.33
C ARG A 92 26.48 -6.90 -17.87
N ILE A 93 25.77 -7.53 -16.94
CA ILE A 93 26.03 -7.40 -15.49
C ILE A 93 27.45 -7.88 -15.16
N SER A 94 27.87 -9.02 -15.73
CA SER A 94 29.21 -9.58 -15.47
C SER A 94 30.31 -8.66 -15.99
N MET A 95 30.14 -8.09 -17.18
CA MET A 95 31.11 -7.14 -17.76
C MET A 95 31.26 -5.89 -16.90
N VAL A 96 30.16 -5.27 -16.48
CA VAL A 96 30.19 -4.09 -15.60
C VAL A 96 30.89 -4.39 -14.27
N ARG A 97 30.69 -5.58 -13.69
CA ARG A 97 31.39 -5.98 -12.46
C ARG A 97 32.91 -6.04 -12.65
N LEU A 98 33.38 -6.65 -13.75
CA LEU A 98 34.81 -6.72 -14.06
C LEU A 98 35.44 -5.34 -14.29
N GLU A 99 34.70 -4.38 -14.86
CA GLU A 99 35.16 -3.01 -15.05
C GLU A 99 35.26 -2.23 -13.73
N LEU A 100 34.40 -2.53 -12.75
CA LEU A 100 34.38 -1.88 -11.44
C LEU A 100 35.41 -2.46 -10.46
N ASP A 101 35.76 -3.75 -10.63
CA ASP A 101 36.74 -4.47 -9.79
C ASP A 101 38.20 -4.30 -10.27
N GLY A 102 38.42 -3.58 -11.38
CA GLY A 102 39.73 -3.39 -12.05
C GLY A 102 40.43 -2.07 -11.75
#